data_AF-A0A316NXJ0-F1
#
_entry.id   AF-A0A316NXJ0-F1
#
_cell.length_a   1.000
_cell.length_b   1.000
_cell.length_c   1.000
_cell.angle_alpha   90.00
_cell.angle_beta   90.00
_cell.angle_gamma   90.00
#
_symmetry.space_group_name_H-M   'P 1'
#
loop_
_entity.id
_entity.type
_entity.pdbx_description
1 polymer ?
#
loop_
_entity_poly.entity_id
_entity_poly.type
_entity_poly.pdbx_seq_one_letter_code
_entity_poly.pdbx_strand_id
1 'polypeptide(L)'
;MGRPKKVLTAVQSGDERETLIALRNSIAKRIDECESGRDMAALSKRLMEIVDRLKTMPNPDENELNPVQAARAKVRARDGGT
;
A
#
# COMPACT_ATOMS: atom_id res chain seq x y z
N MET A 1 -10.47 3.29 -10.98
CA MET A 1 -9.98 3.30 -9.59
C MET A 1 -11.14 2.99 -8.65
N GLY A 2 -10.98 2.06 -7.70
CA GLY A 2 -12.00 1.77 -6.70
C GLY A 2 -12.23 2.93 -5.74
N ARG A 3 -13.39 2.98 -5.07
CA ARG A 3 -13.67 3.98 -4.03
C ARG A 3 -12.64 3.84 -2.88
N PRO A 4 -12.18 4.95 -2.28
CA PRO A 4 -11.27 4.90 -1.14
C PRO A 4 -11.93 4.16 0.04
N LYS A 5 -11.20 3.21 0.63
CA LYS A 5 -11.65 2.47 1.82
C LYS A 5 -11.70 3.38 3.05
N LYS A 6 -12.67 3.13 3.94
CA LYS A 6 -12.73 3.78 5.26
C LYS A 6 -11.60 3.26 6.15
N VAL A 7 -11.04 4.14 6.99
CA VAL A 7 -9.95 3.80 7.93
C VAL A 7 -10.32 2.62 8.82
N LEU A 8 -11.52 2.61 9.39
CA LEU A 8 -11.98 1.52 10.25
C LEU A 8 -11.97 0.17 9.53
N THR A 9 -12.49 0.12 8.31
CA THR A 9 -12.53 -1.11 7.51
C THR A 9 -11.13 -1.59 7.15
N ALA A 10 -10.21 -0.67 6.83
CA ALA A 10 -8.82 -1.02 6.54
C ALA A 10 -8.09 -1.58 7.76
N VAL A 11 -8.28 -0.98 8.95
CA VAL A 11 -7.71 -1.50 10.21
C VAL A 11 -8.26 -2.89 10.51
N GLN A 12 -9.56 -3.11 10.32
CA GLN A 12 -10.20 -4.41 10.55
C GLN A 12 -9.71 -5.52 9.60
N SER A 13 -9.18 -5.17 8.42
CA SER A 13 -8.61 -6.13 7.49
C SER A 13 -7.29 -6.74 7.98
N GLY A 14 -6.60 -6.08 8.91
CA GLY A 14 -5.26 -6.46 9.36
C GLY A 14 -4.14 -6.15 8.36
N ASP A 15 -4.47 -5.61 7.18
CA ASP A 15 -3.47 -5.23 6.19
C ASP A 15 -2.90 -3.83 6.51
N GLU A 16 -1.60 -3.79 6.82
CA GLU A 16 -0.89 -2.56 7.16
C GLU A 16 -0.89 -1.57 5.98
N ARG A 17 -0.70 -2.05 4.74
CA ARG A 17 -0.64 -1.21 3.54
C ARG A 17 -2.00 -0.58 3.28
N GLU A 18 -3.08 -1.35 3.38
CA GLU A 18 -4.44 -0.83 3.25
C GLU A 18 -4.77 0.20 4.34
N THR A 19 -4.33 -0.06 5.57
CA THR A 19 -4.50 0.85 6.70
C THR A 19 -3.80 2.19 6.44
N LEU A 20 -2.55 2.15 6.00
CA LEU A 20 -1.75 3.33 5.67
C LEU A 20 -2.34 4.09 4.47
N ILE A 21 -2.83 3.40 3.44
CA ILE A 21 -3.51 4.01 2.29
C ILE A 21 -4.79 4.73 2.74
N ALA A 22 -5.61 4.10 3.57
CA ALA A 22 -6.85 4.70 4.07
C ALA A 22 -6.56 5.92 4.96
N LEU A 23 -5.56 5.85 5.84
CA LEU A 23 -5.11 6.96 6.67
C LEU A 23 -4.58 8.13 5.82
N ARG A 24 -3.74 7.85 4.81
CA ARG A 24 -3.23 8.85 3.87
C ARG A 24 -4.38 9.62 3.22
N ASN A 25 -5.37 8.91 2.68
CA ASN A 25 -6.51 9.53 2.00
C ASN A 25 -7.35 10.36 2.98
N SER A 26 -7.54 9.88 4.22
CA SER A 26 -8.28 10.63 5.24
C SER A 26 -7.56 11.90 5.69
N ILE A 27 -6.23 11.88 5.78
CA ILE A 27 -5.42 13.05 6.16
C ILE A 27 -5.38 14.06 5.03
N ALA A 28 -5.19 13.61 3.78
CA ALA A 28 -5.24 14.48 2.60
C ALA A 28 -6.57 15.25 2.54
N LYS A 29 -7.69 14.54 2.71
CA LYS A 29 -9.02 15.17 2.78
C LYS A 29 -9.12 16.22 3.91
N ARG A 30 -8.59 15.90 5.09
CA ARG A 30 -8.59 16.86 6.21
C ARG A 30 -7.72 18.08 5.95
N ILE A 31 -6.63 17.95 5.21
CA ILE A 31 -5.79 19.09 4.80
C ILE A 31 -6.57 19.99 3.84
N ASP A 32 -7.25 19.42 2.85
CA ASP A 32 -8.08 20.18 1.90
C ASP A 32 -9.21 20.97 2.61
N GLU A 33 -9.71 20.43 3.73
CA GLU A 33 -10.77 21.03 4.55
C GLU A 33 -10.23 21.90 5.72
N CYS A 34 -8.90 22.04 5.87
CA CYS A 34 -8.31 22.67 7.06
C CYS A 34 -8.20 24.19 6.91
N GLU A 35 -8.86 24.94 7.80
CA GLU A 35 -8.76 26.40 7.87
C GLU A 35 -7.70 26.90 8.89
N SER A 36 -7.13 25.99 9.68
CA SER A 36 -6.16 26.28 10.75
C SER A 36 -4.73 25.94 10.33
N GLY A 37 -3.85 26.93 10.29
CA GLY A 37 -2.44 26.73 9.88
C GLY A 37 -1.64 25.80 10.81
N ARG A 38 -1.95 25.75 12.12
CA ARG A 38 -1.28 24.83 13.05
C ARG A 38 -1.66 23.38 12.78
N ASP A 39 -2.94 23.13 12.54
CA ASP A 39 -3.45 21.79 12.25
C ASP A 39 -2.95 21.32 10.88
N MET A 40 -2.87 22.23 9.90
CA MET A 40 -2.29 21.96 8.59
C MET A 40 -0.83 21.47 8.68
N ALA A 41 0.01 22.10 9.50
CA ALA A 41 1.39 21.66 9.68
C ALA A 41 1.49 20.25 10.29
N ALA A 42 0.68 19.97 11.33
CA ALA A 42 0.65 18.65 11.97
C ALA A 42 0.14 17.56 11.01
N LEU A 43 -0.93 17.83 10.27
CA LEU A 43 -1.48 16.92 9.27
C LEU A 43 -0.50 16.67 8.13
N SER A 44 0.20 17.71 7.66
CA SER A 44 1.20 17.60 6.59
C SER A 44 2.38 16.74 7.01
N LYS A 45 2.88 16.92 8.24
CA LYS A 45 3.93 16.05 8.80
C LYS A 45 3.48 14.59 8.85
N ARG A 46 2.26 14.34 9.35
CA ARG A 46 1.72 12.98 9.44
C ARG A 46 1.54 12.34 8.06
N LEU A 47 1.12 13.11 7.07
CA LEU A 47 1.01 12.65 5.69
C LEU A 47 2.38 12.22 5.13
N MET A 48 3.42 13.03 5.35
CA MET A 48 4.79 12.70 4.92
C MET A 48 5.29 11.40 5.55
N GLU A 49 5.10 11.20 6.85
CA GLU A 49 5.48 9.96 7.55
C GLU A 49 4.80 8.72 6.95
N ILE A 50 3.50 8.81 6.63
CA ILE A 50 2.75 7.69 6.04
C ILE A 50 3.21 7.39 4.61
N VAL A 51 3.47 8.43 3.81
CA VAL A 51 3.98 8.27 2.45
C VAL A 51 5.37 7.63 2.45
N ASP A 52 6.23 8.04 3.38
CA ASP A 52 7.56 7.44 3.55
C ASP A 52 7.46 5.96 3.94
N ARG A 53 6.62 5.65 4.94
CA ARG A 53 6.36 4.25 5.33
C ARG A 53 5.89 3.41 4.13
N LEU A 54 4.92 3.89 3.36
CA LEU A 54 4.41 3.18 2.17
C LEU A 54 5.49 2.93 1.11
N LYS A 55 6.46 3.86 0.93
CA LYS A 55 7.59 3.68 0.00
C LYS A 55 8.55 2.58 0.45
N THR A 56 8.70 2.39 1.77
CA THR A 56 9.57 1.35 2.33
C THR A 56 8.92 -0.03 2.36
N MET A 57 7.60 -0.13 2.14
CA MET A 57 6.92 -1.42 2.11
C MET A 57 7.18 -2.14 0.77
N PRO A 58 7.52 -3.44 0.79
CA PRO A 58 7.75 -4.20 -0.43
C PRO A 58 6.48 -4.22 -1.30
N ASN A 59 6.61 -3.98 -2.60
CA ASN A 59 5.45 -4.10 -3.48
C ASN A 59 4.97 -5.54 -3.51
N PRO A 60 3.66 -5.79 -3.37
CA PRO A 60 3.11 -7.13 -3.49
C PRO A 60 3.45 -7.75 -4.86
N ASP A 61 3.40 -6.95 -5.93
CA ASP A 61 3.71 -7.39 -7.29
C ASP A 61 5.21 -7.66 -7.57
N GLU A 62 6.14 -7.04 -6.81
CA GLU A 62 7.58 -7.25 -7.06
C GLU A 62 8.07 -8.63 -6.59
N ASN A 63 7.29 -9.34 -5.75
CA ASN A 63 7.59 -10.71 -5.35
C ASN A 63 7.18 -11.77 -6.38
N GLU A 64 6.44 -11.41 -7.44
CA GLU A 64 5.96 -12.37 -8.46
C GLU A 64 6.93 -12.60 -9.63
N LEU A 65 8.04 -11.87 -9.71
CA LEU A 65 9.02 -12.03 -10.78
C LEU A 65 10.36 -12.54 -10.25
N ASN A 66 10.35 -13.70 -9.58
CA ASN A 66 11.59 -14.44 -9.39
C ASN A 66 11.87 -15.29 -10.66
N PRO A 67 12.80 -14.89 -11.55
CA PRO A 67 13.06 -15.58 -12.81
C PRO A 67 13.44 -17.06 -12.61
N VAL A 68 13.98 -17.40 -11.43
CA VAL A 68 14.31 -18.76 -11.02
C VAL A 68 13.06 -19.63 -10.84
N GLN A 69 11.96 -19.07 -10.32
CA GLN A 69 10.71 -19.81 -10.14
C GLN A 69 10.00 -20.06 -11.47
N ALA A 70 9.98 -19.06 -12.36
CA ALA A 70 9.48 -19.19 -13.73
C ALA A 70 10.30 -20.22 -14.55
N ALA A 71 11.62 -20.28 -14.37
CA ALA A 71 12.47 -21.28 -15.01
C ALA A 71 12.20 -22.70 -14.50
N ARG A 72 12.04 -22.89 -13.18
CA ARG A 72 11.72 -24.19 -12.58
C ARG A 72 10.37 -24.75 -13.05
N ALA A 73 9.36 -23.90 -13.21
CA ALA A 73 8.06 -24.31 -13.72
C ALA A 73 8.13 -24.84 -15.16
N LYS A 74 8.94 -24.21 -16.03
CA LYS A 74 9.13 -24.63 -17.43
C LYS A 74 9.88 -25.96 -17.57
N VAL A 75 10.88 -26.22 -16.73
CA VAL A 75 11.61 -27.51 -16.74
C VAL A 75 10.70 -28.64 -16.27
N ARG A 76 9.93 -28.41 -15.20
CA ARG A 76 9.00 -29.41 -14.65
C ARG A 76 7.87 -29.77 -15.61
N ALA A 77 7.44 -28.83 -16.45
CA ALA A 77 6.45 -29.08 -17.51
C ALA A 77 7.02 -29.89 -18.71
N ARG A 78 8.35 -29.91 -18.89
CA ARG A 78 9.01 -30.61 -19.99
C ARG A 78 9.37 -32.07 -19.65
N ASP A 79 9.61 -32.36 -18.37
CA ASP A 79 9.93 -33.72 -17.88
C ASP A 79 8.69 -34.59 -17.56
N GLY A 80 7.47 -34.04 -17.65
CA GLY A 80 6.23 -34.74 -17.28
C GLY A 80 5.41 -35.33 -18.43
N GLY A 81 5.93 -35.36 -19.67
CA GLY A 81 5.24 -35.91 -20.84
C GLY A 81 5.78 -37.28 -21.25
N THR A 82 5.15 -38.35 -20.76
CA THR A 82 5.15 -39.70 -21.36
C THR A 82 3.73 -40.03 -21.77
#